data_AF-A0A9E3V4A3-F1
#
_entry.id   AF-A0A9E3V4A3-F1
#
_cell.length_a   1.000
_cell.length_b   1.000
_cell.length_c   1.000
_cell.angle_alpha   90.00
_cell.angle_beta   90.00
_cell.angle_gamma   90.00
#
_symmetry.space_group_name_H-M   'P 1'
#
loop_
_entity.id
_entity.type
_entity.pdbx_description
1 polymer ?
#
loop_
_entity_poly.entity_id
_entity_poly.type
_entity_poly.pdbx_seq_one_letter_code
_entity_poly.pdbx_strand_id
1 'polypeptide(L)' 'MIPRPLQAACEGRARIELGVPPTSTVADVVQTLMALYPGLRAFVANEKRPLKQHFGVAQSGRTVFLFTNTVGASS' A
#
# COMPACT_ATOMS: atom_id res chain seq x y z
N MET A 1 -5.58 -8.24 -5.23
CA MET A 1 -4.58 -9.29 -5.55
C MET A 1 -3.21 -8.75 -5.18
N ILE A 2 -2.38 -9.53 -4.49
CA ILE A 2 -1.05 -9.11 -4.03
C ILE A 2 0.00 -9.53 -5.09
N PRO A 3 0.79 -8.59 -5.62
CA PRO A 3 1.87 -8.89 -6.56
C PRO A 3 2.88 -9.88 -5.97
N ARG A 4 3.38 -10.84 -6.78
CA ARG A 4 4.35 -11.86 -6.33
C ARG A 4 5.51 -11.32 -5.47
N PRO A 5 6.16 -10.18 -5.80
CA PRO A 5 7.25 -9.65 -4.98
C PRO A 5 6.83 -9.25 -3.57
N LEU A 6 5.56 -8.84 -3.38
CA LEU A 6 5.02 -8.43 -2.08
C LEU A 6 4.46 -9.61 -1.27
N GLN A 7 4.29 -10.79 -1.87
CA GLN A 7 3.69 -11.93 -1.18
C GLN A 7 4.55 -12.37 0.01
N ALA A 8 5.88 -12.44 -0.13
CA ALA A 8 6.76 -12.79 0.99
C ALA A 8 6.61 -11.83 2.19
N ALA A 9 6.42 -10.54 1.91
CA ALA A 9 6.19 -9.52 2.94
C ALA A 9 4.78 -9.61 3.57
N CYS A 10 3.84 -10.25 2.87
CA CYS A 10 2.48 -10.54 3.30
C CYS A 10 2.27 -12.03 3.66
N GLU A 11 3.30 -12.71 4.19
CA GLU A 11 3.22 -14.12 4.66
C GLU A 11 2.84 -15.14 3.56
N GLY A 12 3.22 -14.89 2.31
CA GLY A 12 2.89 -15.71 1.15
C GLY A 12 1.46 -15.54 0.64
N ARG A 13 0.66 -14.61 1.21
CA ARG A 13 -0.73 -14.41 0.82
C ARG A 13 -0.83 -13.80 -0.58
N ALA A 14 -1.69 -14.37 -1.42
CA ALA A 14 -2.03 -13.81 -2.73
C ALA A 14 -3.21 -12.81 -2.68
N ARG A 15 -3.99 -12.83 -1.59
CA ARG A 15 -5.14 -11.95 -1.30
C ARG A 15 -5.29 -11.79 0.21
N ILE A 16 -5.67 -10.60 0.66
CA ILE A 16 -6.05 -10.30 2.04
C ILE A 16 -7.49 -9.79 2.00
N GLU A 17 -8.32 -10.33 2.89
CA GLU A 17 -9.67 -9.83 3.14
C GLU A 17 -9.67 -9.18 4.51
N LEU A 18 -10.12 -7.94 4.58
CA LEU A 18 -10.12 -7.14 5.79
C LEU A 18 -11.51 -6.53 5.96
N GLY A 19 -12.15 -6.81 7.08
CA GLY A 19 -13.33 -6.06 7.50
C GLY A 19 -12.86 -4.69 7.99
N VAL A 20 -13.44 -3.62 7.44
CA VAL A 20 -13.09 -2.24 7.80
C VAL A 20 -14.35 -1.49 8.21
N PRO A 21 -14.27 -0.60 9.21
CA PRO A 21 -15.35 0.34 9.49
C PRO A 21 -15.78 1.13 8.24
N PRO A 22 -17.07 1.51 8.12
CA PRO A 22 -17.57 2.22 6.94
C PRO A 22 -16.96 3.63 6.78
N THR A 23 -16.40 4.19 7.84
CA THR A 23 -15.70 5.49 7.85
C THR A 23 -14.21 5.38 7.57
N SER A 24 -13.67 4.16 7.40
CA SER A 24 -12.24 3.96 7.20
C SER A 24 -11.77 4.52 5.87
N THR A 25 -10.69 5.27 5.94
CA THR A 25 -9.96 5.80 4.79
C THR A 25 -8.97 4.77 4.27
N VAL A 26 -8.45 5.00 3.05
CA VAL A 26 -7.35 4.19 2.50
C VAL A 26 -6.11 4.22 3.42
N ALA A 27 -5.85 5.35 4.09
CA ALA A 27 -4.74 5.46 5.04
C ALA A 27 -4.92 4.51 6.24
N ASP A 28 -6.15 4.42 6.78
CA ASP A 28 -6.46 3.50 7.88
C ASP A 28 -6.26 2.03 7.48
N VAL A 29 -6.65 1.68 6.26
CA VAL A 29 -6.44 0.33 5.71
C VAL A 29 -4.95 0.03 5.57
N VAL A 30 -4.17 0.96 5.02
CA VAL A 30 -2.72 0.79 4.86
C VAL A 30 -2.02 0.68 6.22
N GLN A 31 -2.38 1.52 7.19
CA GLN A 31 -1.85 1.43 8.55
C GLN A 31 -2.18 0.09 9.20
N THR A 32 -3.43 -0.37 9.04
CA THR A 32 -3.87 -1.68 9.55
C THR A 32 -3.05 -2.82 8.91
N LEU A 33 -2.84 -2.78 7.59
CA LEU A 33 -2.00 -3.76 6.90
C LEU A 33 -0.56 -3.74 7.40
N MET A 34 0.04 -2.57 7.63
CA MET A 34 1.41 -2.49 8.18
C MET A 34 1.51 -2.97 9.64
N ALA A 35 0.43 -2.83 10.42
CA ALA A 35 0.37 -3.34 11.79
C ALA A 35 0.24 -4.87 11.81
N LEU A 36 -0.58 -5.43 10.92
CA LEU A 36 -0.79 -6.89 10.82
C LEU A 36 0.40 -7.61 10.19
N TYR A 37 1.09 -6.97 9.24
CA TYR A 37 2.19 -7.57 8.49
C TYR A 37 3.49 -6.79 8.74
N PRO A 38 4.25 -7.11 9.80
CA PRO A 38 5.51 -6.42 10.10
C PRO A 38 6.55 -6.60 8.98
N GLY A 39 6.50 -7.72 8.25
CA GLY A 39 7.30 -7.95 7.05
C GLY A 39 7.01 -6.94 5.94
N LEU A 40 5.74 -6.55 5.76
CA LEU A 40 5.33 -5.50 4.83
C LEU A 40 5.86 -4.13 5.24
N ARG A 41 5.78 -3.80 6.54
CA ARG A 41 6.36 -2.56 7.08
C ARG A 41 7.87 -2.50 6.86
N ALA A 42 8.58 -3.60 7.15
CA ALA A 42 10.01 -3.69 6.93
C ALA A 42 10.39 -3.62 5.44
N PHE A 43 9.60 -4.23 4.57
CA PHE A 43 9.79 -4.18 3.12
C PHE A 43 9.68 -2.73 2.61
N VAL A 44 8.62 -2.02 2.99
CA VAL A 44 8.43 -0.61 2.61
C VAL A 44 9.55 0.28 3.16
N ALA A 45 9.99 0.07 4.40
CA ALA A 45 11.04 0.87 5.03
C ALA A 45 12.44 0.65 4.43
N ASN A 46 12.73 -0.56 3.91
CA ASN A 46 14.04 -0.90 3.34
C ASN A 46 14.15 -0.64 1.83
N GLU A 47 13.08 -0.15 1.19
CA GLU A 47 13.07 0.07 -0.25
C GLU A 47 13.89 1.32 -0.62
N LYS A 48 15.16 1.10 -1.00
CA LYS A 48 16.14 2.17 -1.34
C LYS A 48 15.97 2.74 -2.75
N ARG A 49 15.16 2.11 -3.60
CA ARG A 49 14.87 2.66 -4.94
C ARG A 49 13.78 3.71 -4.76
N PRO A 50 13.93 4.94 -5.30
CA PRO A 50 12.80 5.86 -5.38
C PRO A 50 11.71 5.09 -6.13
N LEU A 51 10.64 4.73 -5.42
CA LEU A 51 9.45 4.16 -6.02
C LEU A 51 8.95 5.21 -7.01
N LYS A 52 9.43 5.13 -8.25
CA LYS A 52 8.68 5.61 -9.40
C LYS A 52 7.32 4.94 -9.27
N GLN A 53 6.35 5.64 -8.70
CA GLN A 53 4.93 5.54 -9.02
C GLN A 53 4.23 4.17 -8.89
N HIS A 54 4.73 3.19 -8.11
CA HIS A 54 4.15 1.83 -8.14
C HIS A 54 3.37 1.35 -6.91
N PHE A 55 3.28 2.11 -5.81
CA PHE A 55 2.28 1.81 -4.76
C PHE A 55 0.92 2.37 -5.19
N GLY A 56 0.28 1.66 -6.11
CA GLY A 56 -1.10 1.85 -6.50
C GLY A 56 -2.01 0.94 -5.65
N VAL A 57 -3.01 1.52 -5.01
CA VAL A 57 -4.12 0.79 -4.41
C VAL A 57 -5.26 0.79 -5.41
N ALA A 58 -5.66 -0.38 -5.91
CA ALA A 58 -6.86 -0.49 -6.72
C ALA A 58 -8.09 -0.59 -5.82
N GLN A 59 -8.94 0.45 -5.82
CA GLN A 59 -10.23 0.49 -5.12
C GLN A 59 -11.36 0.42 -6.15
N SER A 60 -12.20 -0.61 -6.09
CA SER A 60 -13.35 -0.78 -7.01
C SER A 60 -13.00 -0.62 -8.50
N GLY A 61 -11.85 -1.18 -8.92
CA GLY A 61 -11.36 -1.09 -10.30
C GLY A 61 -10.63 0.21 -10.67
N ARG A 62 -10.52 1.17 -9.73
CA ARG A 62 -9.79 2.42 -9.92
C ARG A 62 -8.47 2.41 -9.15
N THR A 63 -7.36 2.62 -9.86
CA THR A 63 -6.03 2.72 -9.23
C THR A 63 -5.86 4.09 -8.59
N VAL A 64 -5.58 4.10 -7.29
CA VAL A 64 -5.25 5.27 -6.47
C VAL A 64 -3.77 5.22 -6.14
N PHE A 65 -3.00 6.23 -6.52
CA PHE A 65 -1.59 6.31 -6.18
C PHE A 65 -1.45 6.95 -4.80
N LEU A 66 -0.80 6.24 -3.86
CA LEU A 66 -0.66 6.69 -2.48
C LEU A 66 0.37 7.81 -2.29
N PHE A 67 1.21 8.05 -3.31
CA PHE A 67 2.22 9.10 -3.31
C PHE A 67 1.96 10.02 -4.51
N THR A 68 1.27 11.13 -4.28
CA THR A 68 1.31 12.25 -5.22
C THR A 68 2.58 13.03 -4.91
N ASN A 69 3.48 13.14 -5.88
CA ASN A 69 4.58 14.09 -5.75
C ASN A 69 3.93 15.48 -5.89
N THR A 70 3.55 16.12 -4.77
CA THR A 70 3.27 17.56 -4.77
C THR A 70 4.59 18.31 -4.86
N VAL A 71 5.29 18.17 -5.99
CA VAL A 71 6.25 19.19 -6.42
C VAL A 71 5.41 20.33 -6.98
N GLY A 72 5.21 21.34 -6.13
CA GLY A 72 4.91 22.72 -6.47
C GLY A 72 4.01 22.96 -7.67
N ALA A 73 2.73 23.27 -7.39
CA ALA A 73 2.07 24.33 -8.12
C ALA A 73 2.88 25.63 -7.88
N SER A 74 3.78 25.94 -8.80
CA SER A 74 4.41 27.26 -8.87
C SER A 74 3.46 28.18 -9.62
N SER A 75 2.90 29.15 -8.91
CA SER A 75 2.32 30.36 -9.49
C SER A 75 3.42 31.31 -9.95
#